data_AF-A0A966RCS7-F1
#
_entry.id   AF-A0A966RCS7-F1
#
_cell.length_a   1.000
_cell.length_b   1.000
_cell.length_c   1.000
_cell.angle_alpha   90.00
_cell.angle_beta   90.00
_cell.angle_gamma   90.00
#
_symmetry.space_group_name_H-M   'P 1'
#
loop_
_entity.id
_entity.type
_entity.pdbx_description
1 polymer ?
#
loop_
_entity_poly.entity_id
_entity_poly.type
_entity_poly.pdbx_seq_one_letter_code
_entity_poly.pdbx_strand_id
1 'polypeptide(L)'
;MSLLFTSPWGGRLGNVLIATANMILMAERYNRPLFMHNIAHTSGCIDLERLCYEPSGTYDPTSTEAPRGQWRTWPHGEEPPAPVIHRSNIHAFWSESPIFLRQYRAILRDMLAPRIRAALSRCGVADEPPLSEDHLVIHVRSGDVMQSGEGKNHSNYGQPPLAYYQHVIETHGYTQITIVTEPDQANPVLAALQAQYGDKVRIQSRSVAEDVGLILRARHFCGGTGTFAQALAYASRHIERLHCFQNHVLHFPEADFDIRVHETTTPYPLHAPSREGFEALCRQSWVIRERDMTGVQEKPLRYWDEGR
;
A
#
# COMPACT_ATOMS: atom_id res chain seq x y z
N MET A 1 -15.27 31.45 -1.57
CA MET A 1 -15.24 30.08 -2.15
C MET A 1 -14.76 29.14 -1.05
N SER A 2 -15.39 28.00 -0.87
CA SER A 2 -15.06 27.09 0.23
C SER A 2 -13.99 26.08 -0.15
N LEU A 3 -12.98 25.93 0.71
CA LEU A 3 -11.80 25.10 0.50
C LEU A 3 -12.01 23.71 1.12
N LEU A 4 -11.61 22.65 0.42
CA LEU A 4 -11.42 21.33 1.02
C LEU A 4 -10.06 21.28 1.71
N PHE A 5 -10.00 20.75 2.93
CA PHE A 5 -8.75 20.62 3.68
C PHE A 5 -8.56 19.17 4.11
N THR A 6 -7.32 18.71 4.07
CA THR A 6 -6.97 17.41 4.65
C THR A 6 -5.75 17.51 5.54
N SER A 7 -5.83 16.81 6.65
CA SER A 7 -4.76 16.58 7.62
C SER A 7 -4.72 15.06 7.83
N PRO A 8 -3.76 14.35 7.23
CA PRO A 8 -3.74 12.90 7.26
C PRO A 8 -3.56 12.33 8.69
N TRP A 9 -4.22 11.21 8.97
CA TRP A 9 -4.19 10.56 10.28
C TRP A 9 -2.79 10.00 10.61
N GLY A 10 -2.25 10.44 11.75
CA GLY A 10 -1.03 9.90 12.34
C GLY A 10 0.25 10.11 11.53
N GLY A 11 0.22 10.93 10.48
CA GLY A 11 1.38 11.24 9.63
C GLY A 11 1.90 10.10 8.75
N ARG A 12 1.36 8.87 8.87
CA ARG A 12 1.86 7.67 8.15
C ARG A 12 1.75 7.84 6.63
N LEU A 13 2.84 7.63 5.90
CA LEU A 13 2.89 7.87 4.44
C LEU A 13 1.74 7.20 3.67
N GLY A 14 1.45 5.92 3.91
CA GLY A 14 0.36 5.23 3.23
C GLY A 14 -0.99 5.91 3.43
N ASN A 15 -1.26 6.38 4.65
CA ASN A 15 -2.47 7.13 4.98
C ASN A 15 -2.53 8.48 4.28
N VAL A 16 -1.39 9.19 4.21
CA VAL A 16 -1.25 10.47 3.52
C VAL A 16 -1.61 10.32 2.05
N LEU A 17 -1.02 9.33 1.37
CA LEU A 17 -1.27 9.08 -0.05
C LEU A 17 -2.73 8.72 -0.31
N ILE A 18 -3.30 7.86 0.53
CA ILE A 18 -4.69 7.40 0.38
C ILE A 18 -5.69 8.54 0.59
N ALA A 19 -5.52 9.30 1.67
CA ALA A 19 -6.37 10.44 1.97
C ALA A 19 -6.24 11.51 0.89
N THR A 20 -5.03 11.75 0.37
CA THR A 20 -4.79 12.68 -0.73
C THR A 20 -5.58 12.30 -1.97
N ALA A 21 -5.49 11.04 -2.41
CA ALA A 21 -6.20 10.57 -3.59
C ALA A 21 -7.72 10.70 -3.44
N ASN A 22 -8.26 10.35 -2.27
CA ASN A 22 -9.68 10.55 -1.95
C ASN A 22 -10.09 12.03 -2.06
N MET A 23 -9.26 12.94 -1.56
CA MET A 23 -9.56 14.36 -1.58
C MET A 23 -9.49 14.97 -2.98
N ILE A 24 -8.59 14.50 -3.84
CA ILE A 24 -8.53 14.91 -5.26
C ILE A 24 -9.83 14.53 -5.96
N LEU A 25 -10.33 13.31 -5.74
CA LEU A 25 -11.62 12.87 -6.28
C LEU A 25 -12.77 13.75 -5.80
N MET A 26 -12.79 14.11 -4.51
CA MET A 26 -13.81 15.02 -3.96
C MET A 26 -13.68 16.43 -4.52
N ALA A 27 -12.46 16.94 -4.67
CA ALA A 27 -12.18 18.26 -5.25
C ALA A 27 -12.77 18.37 -6.66
N GLU A 28 -12.52 17.36 -7.48
CA GLU A 28 -13.07 17.28 -8.83
C GLU A 28 -14.58 17.15 -8.82
N ARG A 29 -15.12 16.20 -8.04
CA ARG A 29 -16.56 15.92 -7.98
C ARG A 29 -17.37 17.15 -7.57
N TYR A 30 -16.86 17.95 -6.64
CA TYR A 30 -17.55 19.14 -6.16
C TYR A 30 -17.08 20.43 -6.84
N ASN A 31 -16.13 20.34 -7.77
CA ASN A 31 -15.45 21.48 -8.37
C ASN A 31 -14.98 22.50 -7.32
N ARG A 32 -14.29 22.01 -6.28
CA ARG A 32 -13.75 22.82 -5.19
C ARG A 32 -12.24 22.66 -5.06
N PRO A 33 -11.49 23.76 -4.91
CA PRO A 33 -10.06 23.69 -4.62
C PRO A 33 -9.80 22.87 -3.35
N LEU A 34 -8.78 22.04 -3.42
CA LEU A 34 -8.28 21.24 -2.32
C LEU A 34 -6.96 21.82 -1.84
N PHE A 35 -6.88 22.08 -0.55
CA PHE A 35 -5.64 22.37 0.13
C PHE A 35 -5.19 21.17 0.94
N MET A 36 -3.94 20.78 0.72
CA MET A 36 -3.29 19.71 1.44
C MET A 36 -2.22 20.29 2.35
N HIS A 37 -2.45 20.16 3.65
CA HIS A 37 -1.39 20.37 4.61
C HIS A 37 -0.63 19.07 4.79
N ASN A 38 0.57 19.00 4.19
CA ASN A 38 1.44 17.87 4.47
C ASN A 38 1.90 17.95 5.93
N ILE A 39 1.48 16.99 6.74
CA ILE A 39 2.12 16.77 8.04
C ILE A 39 3.42 16.06 7.71
N ALA A 40 4.50 16.83 7.67
CA ALA A 40 5.86 16.29 7.64
C ALA A 40 5.91 15.14 8.66
N HIS A 41 6.24 13.95 8.16
CA HIS A 41 6.36 12.78 9.02
C HIS A 41 7.36 13.12 10.13
N THR A 42 7.01 12.85 11.37
CA THR A 42 7.88 12.98 12.55
C THR A 42 9.15 12.12 12.47
N SER A 43 9.34 11.37 11.39
CA SER A 43 10.51 10.54 11.06
C SER A 43 11.19 10.91 9.71
N GLY A 44 10.90 12.09 9.15
CA GLY A 44 11.90 12.87 8.41
C GLY A 44 12.30 12.47 6.98
N CYS A 45 11.57 11.64 6.23
CA CYS A 45 12.12 11.15 4.94
C CYS A 45 11.30 11.40 3.66
N ILE A 46 10.02 11.79 3.68
CA ILE A 46 9.28 12.11 2.45
C ILE A 46 8.33 13.27 2.71
N ASP A 47 8.75 14.47 2.32
CA ASP A 47 7.90 15.66 2.30
C ASP A 47 7.34 15.86 0.89
N LEU A 48 6.01 15.80 0.75
CA LEU A 48 5.30 16.04 -0.51
C LEU A 48 4.97 17.52 -0.75
N GLU A 49 5.51 18.42 0.07
CA GLU A 49 5.27 19.88 0.07
C GLU A 49 3.83 20.26 0.45
N ARG A 50 3.60 21.54 0.75
CA ARG A 50 2.23 22.08 0.88
C ARG A 50 1.67 22.30 -0.52
N LEU A 51 0.56 21.64 -0.82
CA LEU A 51 0.01 21.63 -2.17
C LEU A 51 -1.42 22.16 -2.16
N CYS A 52 -1.72 23.01 -3.14
CA CYS A 52 -3.08 23.32 -3.56
C CYS A 52 -3.38 22.56 -4.85
N TYR A 53 -4.52 21.91 -4.92
CA TYR A 53 -5.06 21.27 -6.09
C TYR A 53 -6.31 22.03 -6.56
N GLU A 54 -6.23 22.59 -7.75
CA GLU A 54 -7.32 23.30 -8.41
C GLU A 54 -8.02 22.33 -9.36
N PRO A 55 -9.28 21.93 -9.11
CA PRO A 55 -9.96 20.98 -9.96
C PRO A 55 -10.23 21.56 -11.35
N SER A 56 -10.28 20.66 -12.33
CA SER A 56 -10.66 21.01 -13.70
C SER A 56 -12.16 21.31 -13.85
N GLY A 57 -12.97 20.80 -12.90
CA GLY A 57 -14.43 20.88 -12.93
C GLY A 57 -15.08 19.85 -13.87
N THR A 58 -14.30 18.96 -14.48
CA THR A 58 -14.77 17.92 -15.41
C THR A 58 -14.71 16.55 -14.76
N TYR A 59 -15.33 16.38 -13.59
CA TYR A 59 -15.40 15.09 -12.93
C TYR A 59 -16.28 14.12 -13.73
N ASP A 60 -15.64 13.07 -14.24
CA ASP A 60 -16.30 11.95 -14.86
C ASP A 60 -16.11 10.69 -13.98
N PRO A 61 -17.16 10.22 -13.29
CA PRO A 61 -17.11 9.00 -12.48
C PRO A 61 -16.96 7.73 -13.31
N THR A 62 -17.04 7.83 -14.64
CA THR A 62 -16.84 6.71 -15.57
C THR A 62 -15.41 6.67 -16.14
N SER A 63 -14.63 7.73 -15.95
CA SER A 63 -13.27 7.84 -16.47
C SER A 63 -12.28 6.99 -15.69
N THR A 64 -11.33 6.41 -16.41
CA THR A 64 -10.19 5.66 -15.88
C THR A 64 -8.91 6.51 -15.82
N GLU A 65 -8.94 7.71 -16.38
CA GLU A 65 -7.82 8.65 -16.38
C GLU A 65 -7.74 9.42 -15.05
N ALA A 66 -6.53 9.82 -14.68
CA ALA A 66 -6.35 10.77 -13.59
C ALA A 66 -7.07 12.10 -13.92
N PRO A 67 -7.68 12.78 -12.94
CA PRO A 67 -8.25 14.09 -13.17
C PRO A 67 -7.20 15.11 -13.66
N ARG A 68 -7.67 16.09 -14.44
CA ARG A 68 -6.81 17.06 -15.15
C ARG A 68 -6.61 18.37 -14.41
N GLY A 69 -7.00 18.45 -13.14
CA GLY A 69 -6.79 19.64 -12.33
C GLY A 69 -5.30 19.97 -12.15
N GLN A 70 -5.05 21.20 -11.73
CA GLN A 70 -3.71 21.76 -11.66
C GLN A 70 -3.21 21.80 -10.23
N TRP A 71 -1.91 21.57 -10.06
CA TRP A 71 -1.25 21.71 -8.78
C TRP A 71 -0.55 23.06 -8.67
N ARG A 72 -0.58 23.64 -7.48
CA ARG A 72 0.21 24.81 -7.12
C ARG A 72 0.91 24.55 -5.80
N THR A 73 2.20 24.88 -5.74
CA THR A 73 2.94 24.91 -4.48
C THR A 73 2.42 26.05 -3.62
N TRP A 74 2.17 25.78 -2.34
CA TRP A 74 1.77 26.81 -1.39
C TRP A 74 2.97 27.23 -0.54
N PRO A 75 3.31 28.54 -0.47
CA PRO A 75 4.48 29.00 0.27
C PRO A 75 4.46 28.61 1.76
N HIS A 76 5.66 28.34 2.30
CA HIS A 76 5.82 28.20 3.75
C HIS A 76 5.56 29.55 4.44
N GLY A 77 4.77 29.54 5.53
CA GLY A 77 4.46 30.73 6.32
C GLY A 77 3.16 31.45 5.97
N GLU A 78 2.54 31.13 4.83
CA GLU A 78 1.21 31.64 4.49
C GLU A 78 0.11 30.79 5.14
N GLU A 79 -0.84 31.45 5.80
CA GLU A 79 -2.03 30.80 6.33
C GLU A 79 -2.90 30.26 5.19
N PRO A 80 -3.47 29.05 5.32
CA PRO A 80 -4.42 28.55 4.33
C PRO A 80 -5.64 29.48 4.26
N PRO A 81 -6.22 29.70 3.06
CA PRO A 81 -7.36 30.59 2.90
C PRO A 81 -8.59 30.07 3.69
N ALA A 82 -9.30 30.99 4.36
CA ALA A 82 -10.53 30.69 5.10
C ALA A 82 -11.80 30.79 4.21
N PRO A 83 -12.87 29.99 4.43
CA PRO A 83 -13.04 28.95 5.44
C PRO A 83 -12.80 27.53 4.89
N VAL A 84 -12.03 26.76 5.68
CA VAL A 84 -11.82 25.31 5.54
C VAL A 84 -13.11 24.58 5.93
N ILE A 85 -13.78 23.91 4.98
CA ILE A 85 -15.11 23.34 5.23
C ILE A 85 -15.09 21.92 5.82
N HIS A 86 -13.98 21.19 5.80
CA HIS A 86 -13.97 19.86 6.41
C HIS A 86 -12.60 19.49 6.98
N ARG A 87 -12.57 19.09 8.26
CA ARG A 87 -11.52 18.25 8.84
C ARG A 87 -12.13 16.86 8.97
N SER A 88 -11.97 16.01 7.96
CA SER A 88 -12.37 14.61 8.07
C SER A 88 -11.15 13.73 7.87
N ASN A 89 -11.00 12.75 8.76
CA ASN A 89 -10.15 11.59 8.53
C ASN A 89 -10.83 10.78 7.41
N ILE A 90 -10.62 11.16 6.14
CA ILE A 90 -11.19 10.43 5.00
C ILE A 90 -10.36 9.16 4.73
N HIS A 91 -10.37 8.27 5.71
CA HIS A 91 -10.02 6.87 5.53
C HIS A 91 -11.18 6.07 4.91
N ALA A 92 -12.36 6.67 4.79
CA ALA A 92 -13.61 5.94 4.55
C ALA A 92 -14.30 6.26 3.21
N PHE A 93 -13.68 7.02 2.29
CA PHE A 93 -14.19 7.09 0.91
C PHE A 93 -13.64 5.92 0.10
N TRP A 94 -14.06 4.72 0.46
CA TRP A 94 -13.96 3.55 -0.41
C TRP A 94 -15.26 3.51 -1.20
N SER A 95 -15.29 4.21 -2.33
CA SER A 95 -16.43 4.13 -3.24
C SER A 95 -16.56 2.69 -3.74
N GLU A 96 -17.76 2.14 -3.63
CA GLU A 96 -18.07 0.74 -3.91
C GLU A 96 -17.99 0.32 -5.40
N SER A 97 -17.39 1.15 -6.26
CA SER A 97 -17.40 0.96 -7.71
C SER A 97 -15.99 0.73 -8.29
N PRO A 98 -15.80 -0.30 -9.13
CA PRO A 98 -14.54 -0.60 -9.83
C PRO A 98 -13.91 0.57 -10.58
N ILE A 99 -14.73 1.49 -11.10
CA ILE A 99 -14.24 2.62 -11.88
C ILE A 99 -13.41 3.57 -11.02
N PHE A 100 -13.78 3.72 -9.75
CA PHE A 100 -13.04 4.57 -8.83
C PHE A 100 -11.64 4.05 -8.57
N LEU A 101 -11.40 2.73 -8.61
CA LEU A 101 -10.07 2.16 -8.34
C LEU A 101 -9.07 2.46 -9.43
N ARG A 102 -9.51 2.48 -10.69
CA ARG A 102 -8.64 2.89 -11.81
C ARG A 102 -8.30 4.35 -11.73
N GLN A 103 -9.30 5.21 -11.52
CA GLN A 103 -9.08 6.63 -11.33
C GLN A 103 -8.20 6.90 -10.10
N TYR A 104 -8.38 6.14 -9.03
CA TYR A 104 -7.59 6.19 -7.81
C TYR A 104 -6.13 5.81 -8.06
N ARG A 105 -5.89 4.70 -8.76
CA ARG A 105 -4.54 4.30 -9.18
C ARG A 105 -3.94 5.34 -10.12
N ALA A 106 -4.70 5.88 -11.07
CA ALA A 106 -4.22 6.94 -11.95
C ALA A 106 -3.81 8.20 -11.17
N ILE A 107 -4.57 8.59 -10.14
CA ILE A 107 -4.18 9.68 -9.24
C ILE A 107 -2.86 9.36 -8.52
N LEU A 108 -2.76 8.19 -7.90
CA LEU A 108 -1.55 7.78 -7.18
C LEU A 108 -0.33 7.69 -8.11
N ARG A 109 -0.51 7.11 -9.30
CA ARG A 109 0.54 6.82 -10.30
C ARG A 109 0.97 8.05 -11.09
N ASP A 110 0.02 8.88 -11.53
CA ASP A 110 0.29 9.95 -12.49
C ASP A 110 0.35 11.32 -11.85
N MET A 111 -0.30 11.51 -10.70
CA MET A 111 -0.28 12.79 -9.98
C MET A 111 0.63 12.74 -8.75
N LEU A 112 0.58 11.68 -7.94
CA LEU A 112 1.36 11.61 -6.70
C LEU A 112 2.74 11.00 -6.88
N ALA A 113 2.91 9.95 -7.70
CA ALA A 113 4.20 9.30 -7.88
C ALA A 113 5.33 10.25 -8.35
N PRO A 114 5.10 11.21 -9.29
CA PRO A 114 6.13 12.19 -9.64
C PRO A 114 6.59 13.03 -8.45
N ARG A 115 5.69 13.35 -7.52
CA ARG A 115 6.00 14.11 -6.29
C ARG A 115 6.74 13.25 -5.28
N ILE A 116 6.35 11.98 -5.15
CA ILE A 116 7.09 11.01 -4.34
C ILE A 116 8.53 10.91 -4.87
N ARG A 117 8.73 10.75 -6.19
CA ARG A 117 10.08 10.68 -6.80
C ARG A 117 10.88 11.97 -6.58
N ALA A 118 10.27 13.14 -6.70
CA ALA A 118 10.93 14.40 -6.38
C ALA A 118 11.36 14.47 -4.90
N ALA A 119 10.52 14.01 -3.98
CA ALA A 119 10.84 13.91 -2.56
C ALA A 119 11.97 12.89 -2.29
N LEU A 120 11.95 11.73 -2.94
CA LEU A 120 13.02 10.74 -2.87
C LEU A 120 14.37 11.30 -3.33
N SER A 121 14.38 12.07 -4.43
CA SER A 121 15.59 12.71 -4.94
C SER A 121 16.18 13.70 -3.92
N ARG A 122 15.32 14.47 -3.21
CA ARG A 122 15.78 15.34 -2.10
C ARG A 122 16.39 14.55 -0.93
N CYS A 123 15.99 13.30 -0.75
CA CYS A 123 16.54 12.39 0.25
C CYS A 123 17.76 11.60 -0.26
N GLY A 124 18.27 11.91 -1.45
CA GLY A 124 19.43 11.23 -2.03
C GLY A 124 19.14 9.83 -2.56
N VAL A 125 17.87 9.46 -2.72
CA VAL A 125 17.47 8.19 -3.33
C VAL A 125 17.40 8.37 -4.85
N ALA A 126 18.23 7.63 -5.58
CA ALA A 126 18.34 7.72 -7.03
C ALA A 126 17.12 7.12 -7.74
N ASP A 127 16.77 7.68 -8.89
CA ASP A 127 15.76 7.11 -9.79
C ASP A 127 16.39 6.00 -10.63
N GLU A 128 16.38 4.79 -10.09
CA GLU A 128 16.96 3.60 -10.70
C GLU A 128 15.93 2.86 -11.59
N PRO A 129 16.41 2.07 -12.57
CA PRO A 129 15.52 1.26 -13.41
C PRO A 129 14.70 0.24 -12.59
N PRO A 130 13.58 -0.25 -13.16
CA PRO A 130 12.80 -1.31 -12.54
C PRO A 130 13.65 -2.56 -12.28
N LEU A 131 13.27 -3.32 -11.26
CA LEU A 131 13.89 -4.60 -10.92
C LEU A 131 13.63 -5.65 -12.01
N SER A 132 14.36 -6.76 -11.97
CA SER A 132 14.23 -7.86 -12.93
C SER A 132 12.89 -8.60 -12.76
N GLU A 133 12.49 -9.32 -13.82
CA GLU A 133 11.24 -10.11 -13.87
C GLU A 133 11.21 -11.28 -12.88
N ASP A 134 12.37 -11.71 -12.37
CA ASP A 134 12.49 -12.80 -11.40
C ASP A 134 12.62 -12.31 -9.95
N HIS A 135 12.53 -10.98 -9.75
CA HIS A 135 12.69 -10.34 -8.43
C HIS A 135 11.35 -9.98 -7.81
N LEU A 136 11.06 -10.61 -6.66
CA LEU A 136 9.95 -10.27 -5.78
C LEU A 136 10.38 -9.32 -4.67
N VAL A 137 9.68 -8.19 -4.53
CA VAL A 137 9.76 -7.35 -3.33
C VAL A 137 8.60 -7.68 -2.40
N ILE A 138 8.88 -7.94 -1.13
CA ILE A 138 7.87 -8.26 -0.11
C ILE A 138 7.90 -7.18 0.96
N HIS A 139 6.75 -6.61 1.32
CA HIS A 139 6.64 -5.77 2.50
C HIS A 139 6.03 -6.57 3.66
N VAL A 140 6.84 -6.82 4.69
CA VAL A 140 6.42 -7.48 5.93
C VAL A 140 6.31 -6.41 7.01
N ARG A 141 5.11 -6.20 7.55
CA ARG A 141 4.89 -5.27 8.66
C ARG A 141 5.50 -5.85 9.94
N SER A 142 6.11 -5.00 10.75
CA SER A 142 6.67 -5.33 12.06
C SER A 142 6.26 -4.23 13.05
N GLY A 143 7.06 -3.88 14.05
CA GLY A 143 6.83 -2.71 14.89
C GLY A 143 5.65 -2.85 15.84
N ASP A 144 4.81 -1.82 15.86
CA ASP A 144 3.67 -1.67 16.78
C ASP A 144 2.69 -2.84 16.71
N VAL A 145 2.53 -3.47 15.54
CA VAL A 145 1.64 -4.62 15.35
C VAL A 145 2.16 -5.90 16.03
N MET A 146 3.46 -5.99 16.31
CA MET A 146 4.09 -7.17 16.93
C MET A 146 4.18 -7.09 18.46
N GLN A 147 3.77 -5.97 19.05
CA GLN A 147 3.88 -5.77 20.49
C GLN A 147 2.77 -6.53 21.24
N SER A 148 3.15 -7.44 22.14
CA SER A 148 2.23 -8.13 23.03
C SER A 148 1.85 -7.27 24.25
N GLY A 149 0.56 -7.18 24.57
CA GLY A 149 0.05 -6.59 25.83
C GLY A 149 -1.40 -6.11 25.74
N GLU A 150 -2.08 -5.99 26.90
CA GLU A 150 -3.43 -5.40 26.96
C GLU A 150 -3.42 -3.98 26.37
N GLY A 151 -4.33 -3.73 25.43
CA GLY A 151 -4.43 -2.44 24.71
C GLY A 151 -3.38 -2.20 23.62
N LYS A 152 -2.42 -3.11 23.41
CA LYS A 152 -1.36 -3.00 22.37
C LYS A 152 -1.53 -3.97 21.21
N ASN A 153 -2.31 -5.04 21.40
CA ASN A 153 -2.69 -5.91 20.30
C ASN A 153 -3.65 -5.15 19.37
N HIS A 154 -3.15 -4.75 18.19
CA HIS A 154 -3.98 -4.29 17.08
C HIS A 154 -4.77 -5.48 16.51
N SER A 155 -5.81 -5.91 17.23
CA SER A 155 -6.63 -7.09 16.96
C SER A 155 -7.41 -7.07 15.64
N ASN A 156 -7.20 -6.06 14.79
CA ASN A 156 -7.74 -5.97 13.43
C ASN A 156 -6.63 -5.93 12.35
N TYR A 157 -5.35 -6.09 12.74
CA TYR A 157 -4.17 -6.04 11.87
C TYR A 157 -3.48 -7.41 11.76
N GLY A 158 -4.27 -8.47 11.54
CA GLY A 158 -3.74 -9.80 11.25
C GLY A 158 -2.69 -9.74 10.13
N GLN A 159 -1.52 -10.30 10.39
CA GLN A 159 -0.42 -10.33 9.43
C GLN A 159 -0.45 -11.61 8.59
N PRO A 160 0.06 -11.56 7.34
CA PRO A 160 0.10 -12.74 6.51
C PRO A 160 0.95 -13.85 7.15
N PRO A 161 0.48 -15.10 7.14
CA PRO A 161 1.24 -16.23 7.67
C PRO A 161 2.46 -16.52 6.78
N LEU A 162 3.39 -17.34 7.27
CA LEU A 162 4.51 -17.85 6.47
C LEU A 162 4.04 -18.55 5.18
N ALA A 163 3.01 -19.39 5.27
CA ALA A 163 2.47 -20.18 4.16
C ALA A 163 2.02 -19.33 2.96
N TYR A 164 1.54 -18.10 3.22
CA TYR A 164 1.15 -17.18 2.16
C TYR A 164 2.37 -16.75 1.33
N TYR A 165 3.45 -16.33 2.00
CA TYR A 165 4.66 -15.91 1.31
C TYR A 165 5.32 -17.07 0.59
N GLN A 166 5.36 -18.26 1.20
CA GLN A 166 5.88 -19.48 0.58
C GLN A 166 5.14 -19.77 -0.73
N HIS A 167 3.80 -19.76 -0.69
CA HIS A 167 2.99 -19.96 -1.87
C HIS A 167 3.29 -18.93 -2.97
N VAL A 168 3.34 -17.64 -2.64
CA VAL A 168 3.64 -16.59 -3.62
C VAL A 168 5.02 -16.79 -4.26
N ILE A 169 6.03 -17.17 -3.46
CA ILE A 169 7.39 -17.42 -3.93
C ILE A 169 7.42 -18.63 -4.87
N GLU A 170 6.83 -19.74 -4.44
CA GLU A 170 6.93 -21.04 -5.12
C GLU A 170 6.06 -21.12 -6.38
N THR A 171 4.81 -20.65 -6.31
CA THR A 171 3.86 -20.67 -7.43
C THR A 171 4.37 -19.87 -8.63
N HIS A 172 5.11 -18.79 -8.38
CA HIS A 172 5.60 -17.89 -9.43
C HIS A 172 7.10 -18.03 -9.70
N GLY A 173 7.81 -18.91 -8.99
CA GLY A 173 9.21 -19.25 -9.27
C GLY A 173 10.19 -18.09 -9.11
N TYR A 174 9.94 -17.13 -8.21
CA TYR A 174 10.85 -16.00 -7.99
C TYR A 174 12.19 -16.48 -7.44
N THR A 175 13.29 -15.96 -7.99
CA THR A 175 14.66 -16.39 -7.68
C THR A 175 15.39 -15.38 -6.81
N GLN A 176 14.98 -14.11 -6.86
CA GLN A 176 15.50 -13.01 -6.05
C GLN A 176 14.37 -12.43 -5.20
N ILE A 177 14.60 -12.32 -3.90
CA ILE A 177 13.58 -11.85 -2.96
C ILE A 177 14.20 -10.76 -2.08
N THR A 178 13.55 -9.60 -2.03
CA THR A 178 13.90 -8.55 -1.06
C THR A 178 12.72 -8.26 -0.17
N ILE A 179 12.91 -8.46 1.14
CA ILE A 179 11.92 -8.20 2.16
C ILE A 179 12.20 -6.85 2.79
N VAL A 180 11.25 -5.92 2.70
CA VAL A 180 11.24 -4.64 3.38
C VAL A 180 10.47 -4.77 4.69
N THR A 181 11.07 -4.37 5.79
CA THR A 181 10.48 -4.43 7.14
C THR A 181 11.07 -3.36 8.06
N GLU A 182 10.35 -3.03 9.14
CA GLU A 182 10.84 -2.10 10.16
C GLU A 182 12.11 -2.63 10.87
N PRO A 183 12.96 -1.73 11.44
CA PRO A 183 14.26 -2.09 12.00
C PRO A 183 14.26 -3.12 13.14
N ASP A 184 13.13 -3.29 13.84
CA ASP A 184 13.01 -4.24 14.93
C ASP A 184 12.93 -5.70 14.48
N GLN A 185 12.51 -5.94 13.23
CA GLN A 185 12.36 -7.27 12.62
C GLN A 185 11.58 -8.27 13.52
N ALA A 186 10.63 -7.77 14.30
CA ALA A 186 9.88 -8.53 15.28
C ALA A 186 8.89 -9.54 14.65
N ASN A 187 8.60 -9.45 13.36
CA ASN A 187 7.72 -10.39 12.69
C ASN A 187 8.39 -11.77 12.51
N PRO A 188 7.86 -12.85 13.09
CA PRO A 188 8.50 -14.18 13.07
C PRO A 188 8.63 -14.79 11.68
N VAL A 189 7.85 -14.34 10.69
CA VAL A 189 7.97 -14.85 9.31
C VAL A 189 9.30 -14.49 8.67
N LEU A 190 9.96 -13.42 9.11
CA LEU A 190 11.23 -12.95 8.56
C LEU A 190 12.32 -14.01 8.72
N ALA A 191 12.50 -14.50 9.95
CA ALA A 191 13.49 -15.53 10.26
C ALA A 191 13.19 -16.85 9.54
N ALA A 192 11.91 -17.23 9.45
CA ALA A 192 11.51 -18.46 8.77
C ALA A 192 11.74 -18.40 7.26
N LEU A 193 11.40 -17.28 6.61
CA LEU A 193 11.68 -17.08 5.18
C LEU A 193 13.18 -17.09 4.88
N GLN A 194 13.98 -16.45 5.73
CA GLN A 194 15.43 -16.45 5.56
C GLN A 194 16.04 -17.85 5.75
N ALA A 195 15.57 -18.60 6.75
CA ALA A 195 16.02 -19.97 6.99
C ALA A 195 15.67 -20.93 5.83
N GLN A 196 14.48 -20.78 5.24
CA GLN A 196 14.00 -21.67 4.19
C GLN A 196 14.61 -21.37 2.81
N TYR A 197 14.74 -20.10 2.45
CA TYR A 197 15.14 -19.70 1.10
C TYR A 197 16.60 -19.20 1.01
N GLY A 198 17.30 -19.08 2.15
CA GLY A 198 18.73 -18.78 2.23
C GLY A 198 19.10 -17.52 1.44
N ASP A 199 20.11 -17.65 0.57
CA ASP A 199 20.69 -16.54 -0.20
C ASP A 199 19.71 -15.89 -1.20
N LYS A 200 18.57 -16.53 -1.50
CA LYS A 200 17.52 -15.92 -2.32
C LYS A 200 16.83 -14.76 -1.60
N VAL A 201 16.81 -14.78 -0.27
CA VAL A 201 16.09 -13.79 0.56
C VAL A 201 17.07 -12.81 1.20
N ARG A 202 16.89 -11.54 0.85
CA ARG A 202 17.55 -10.41 1.51
C ARG A 202 16.55 -9.61 2.32
N ILE A 203 16.79 -9.47 3.63
CA ILE A 203 16.00 -8.57 4.49
C ILE A 203 16.64 -7.17 4.45
N GLN A 204 15.80 -6.16 4.25
CA GLN A 204 16.13 -4.74 4.24
C GLN A 204 15.30 -4.01 5.29
N SER A 205 15.98 -3.27 6.16
CA SER A 205 15.38 -2.35 7.14
C SER A 205 16.08 -1.00 7.07
N ARG A 206 15.88 -0.31 5.94
CA ARG A 206 16.55 0.96 5.61
C ARG A 206 15.66 2.15 5.98
N SER A 207 16.00 3.33 5.48
CA SER A 207 15.12 4.49 5.62
C SER A 207 13.82 4.29 4.84
N VAL A 208 12.75 4.96 5.28
CA VAL A 208 11.45 4.95 4.57
C VAL A 208 11.62 5.41 3.11
N ALA A 209 12.50 6.37 2.84
CA ALA A 209 12.78 6.83 1.47
C ALA A 209 13.39 5.72 0.60
N GLU A 210 14.39 5.00 1.11
CA GLU A 210 15.00 3.88 0.37
C GLU A 210 14.02 2.73 0.15
N ASP A 211 13.19 2.42 1.14
CA ASP A 211 12.15 1.40 1.04
C ASP A 211 11.08 1.77 0.00
N VAL A 212 10.64 3.03 -0.01
CA VAL A 212 9.71 3.54 -1.03
C VAL A 212 10.35 3.50 -2.41
N GLY A 213 11.62 3.90 -2.54
CA GLY A 213 12.37 3.81 -3.79
C GLY A 213 12.44 2.38 -4.34
N LEU A 214 12.71 1.40 -3.47
CA LEU A 214 12.73 -0.01 -3.84
C LEU A 214 11.36 -0.52 -4.28
N ILE A 215 10.30 -0.23 -3.51
CA ILE A 215 8.93 -0.69 -3.83
C ILE A 215 8.46 -0.10 -5.16
N LEU A 216 8.72 1.18 -5.44
CA LEU A 216 8.32 1.81 -6.70
C LEU A 216 9.00 1.21 -7.94
N ARG A 217 10.15 0.53 -7.77
CA ARG A 217 10.88 -0.16 -8.85
C ARG A 217 10.46 -1.61 -9.04
N ALA A 218 9.70 -2.18 -8.11
CA ALA A 218 9.28 -3.58 -8.18
C ALA A 218 8.36 -3.84 -9.38
N ARG A 219 8.61 -4.95 -10.08
CA ARG A 219 7.65 -5.54 -11.05
C ARG A 219 6.70 -6.51 -10.39
N HIS A 220 7.21 -7.22 -9.38
CA HIS A 220 6.43 -8.14 -8.58
C HIS A 220 6.52 -7.70 -7.12
N PHE A 221 5.36 -7.42 -6.53
CA PHE A 221 5.27 -6.91 -5.18
C PHE A 221 4.29 -7.73 -4.35
N CYS A 222 4.68 -8.11 -3.15
CA CYS A 222 3.84 -8.79 -2.19
C CYS A 222 3.65 -7.91 -0.95
N GLY A 223 2.44 -7.39 -0.77
CA GLY A 223 2.08 -6.52 0.34
C GLY A 223 1.34 -7.28 1.45
N GLY A 224 1.79 -7.10 2.69
CA GLY A 224 0.99 -7.45 3.87
C GLY A 224 -0.10 -6.43 4.20
N THR A 225 -0.79 -6.66 5.31
CA THR A 225 -1.87 -5.81 5.82
C THR A 225 -1.38 -4.40 6.16
N GLY A 226 -1.85 -3.40 5.42
CA GLY A 226 -1.62 -1.99 5.72
C GLY A 226 -1.69 -1.06 4.50
N THR A 227 -1.88 0.23 4.79
CA THR A 227 -2.01 1.27 3.77
C THR A 227 -0.71 1.61 3.05
N PHE A 228 0.44 1.40 3.70
CA PHE A 228 1.76 1.71 3.14
C PHE A 228 2.05 0.90 1.87
N ALA A 229 2.00 -0.43 1.97
CA ALA A 229 2.26 -1.33 0.86
C ALA A 229 1.30 -1.07 -0.32
N GLN A 230 0.01 -0.95 -0.03
CA GLN A 230 -1.03 -0.79 -1.05
C GLN A 230 -0.93 0.55 -1.78
N ALA A 231 -0.74 1.66 -1.05
CA ALA A 231 -0.64 2.98 -1.66
C ALA A 231 0.57 3.08 -2.61
N LEU A 232 1.70 2.50 -2.22
CA LEU A 232 2.90 2.46 -3.05
C LEU A 232 2.75 1.52 -4.24
N ALA A 233 2.06 0.39 -4.05
CA ALA A 233 1.76 -0.51 -5.14
C ALA A 233 0.95 0.18 -6.25
N TYR A 234 -0.02 1.01 -5.85
CA TYR A 234 -0.83 1.80 -6.78
C TYR A 234 -0.08 3.00 -7.37
N ALA A 235 0.86 3.59 -6.64
CA ALA A 235 1.71 4.65 -7.17
C ALA A 235 2.78 4.14 -8.17
N SER A 236 3.14 2.85 -8.11
CA SER A 236 4.15 2.28 -9.00
C SER A 236 3.65 2.15 -10.44
N ARG A 237 4.51 2.55 -11.38
CA ARG A 237 4.36 2.33 -12.82
C ARG A 237 4.94 1.00 -13.31
N HIS A 238 5.69 0.32 -12.45
CA HIS A 238 6.45 -0.87 -12.82
C HIS A 238 5.82 -2.16 -12.33
N ILE A 239 4.93 -2.10 -11.32
CA ILE A 239 4.26 -3.30 -10.82
C ILE A 239 3.38 -3.88 -11.92
N GLU A 240 3.65 -5.12 -12.26
CA GLU A 240 2.88 -5.95 -13.17
C GLU A 240 2.07 -7.00 -12.41
N ARG A 241 2.60 -7.47 -11.28
CA ARG A 241 1.94 -8.43 -10.39
C ARG A 241 1.97 -7.96 -8.94
N LEU A 242 0.79 -7.82 -8.36
CA LEU A 242 0.56 -7.46 -6.97
C LEU A 242 -0.04 -8.64 -6.23
N HIS A 243 0.62 -9.11 -5.18
CA HIS A 243 0.13 -10.13 -4.26
C HIS A 243 -0.35 -9.45 -2.98
N CYS A 244 -1.64 -9.61 -2.66
CA CYS A 244 -2.27 -9.01 -1.50
C CYS A 244 -2.81 -10.10 -0.57
N PHE A 245 -2.41 -10.02 0.69
CA PHE A 245 -3.04 -10.78 1.77
C PHE A 245 -4.18 -9.96 2.37
N GLN A 246 -5.40 -10.53 2.38
CA GLN A 246 -6.63 -9.91 2.89
C GLN A 246 -6.73 -8.42 2.51
N ASN A 247 -7.26 -8.13 1.33
CA ASN A 247 -7.33 -6.76 0.86
C ASN A 247 -8.38 -5.96 1.66
N HIS A 248 -7.99 -5.43 2.81
CA HIS A 248 -8.83 -4.57 3.67
C HIS A 248 -9.38 -3.35 2.95
N VAL A 249 -8.77 -2.98 1.82
CA VAL A 249 -9.12 -1.81 1.04
C VAL A 249 -10.06 -2.17 -0.11
N LEU A 250 -10.09 -3.41 -0.59
CA LEU A 250 -10.85 -3.80 -1.78
C LEU A 250 -11.63 -5.11 -1.61
N HIS A 251 -12.71 -5.09 -0.83
CA HIS A 251 -13.77 -6.08 -0.99
C HIS A 251 -14.59 -5.76 -2.24
N PHE A 252 -14.02 -5.83 -3.45
CA PHE A 252 -14.76 -5.54 -4.69
C PHE A 252 -14.74 -6.72 -5.67
N PRO A 253 -15.91 -7.18 -6.15
CA PRO A 253 -15.99 -8.38 -6.99
C PRO A 253 -15.42 -8.24 -8.42
N GLU A 254 -15.21 -7.05 -8.98
CA GLU A 254 -15.01 -6.89 -10.44
C GLU A 254 -14.04 -5.74 -10.84
N ALA A 255 -12.85 -5.68 -10.25
CA ALA A 255 -11.90 -4.60 -10.57
C ALA A 255 -11.01 -4.91 -11.78
N ASP A 256 -11.29 -4.25 -12.89
CA ASP A 256 -10.47 -4.18 -14.10
C ASP A 256 -9.23 -3.30 -13.82
N PHE A 257 -8.21 -3.93 -13.23
CA PHE A 257 -6.89 -3.33 -12.98
C PHE A 257 -6.00 -3.47 -14.22
N ASP A 258 -5.16 -2.46 -14.47
CA ASP A 258 -4.02 -2.54 -15.43
C ASP A 258 -2.86 -3.43 -14.91
N ILE A 259 -3.04 -4.08 -13.76
CA ILE A 259 -2.08 -4.97 -13.10
C ILE A 259 -2.75 -6.28 -12.69
N ARG A 260 -1.98 -7.37 -12.64
CA ARG A 260 -2.49 -8.66 -12.14
C ARG A 260 -2.50 -8.65 -10.62
N VAL A 261 -3.67 -8.84 -10.00
CA VAL A 261 -3.82 -8.82 -8.53
C VAL A 261 -4.16 -10.22 -8.02
N HIS A 262 -3.24 -10.83 -7.28
CA HIS A 262 -3.45 -12.11 -6.61
C HIS A 262 -3.90 -11.86 -5.18
N GLU A 263 -5.13 -12.26 -4.85
CA GLU A 263 -5.69 -12.01 -3.53
C GLU A 263 -5.79 -13.31 -2.72
N THR A 264 -5.15 -13.35 -1.56
CA THR A 264 -5.34 -14.45 -0.61
C THR A 264 -6.31 -14.01 0.47
N THR A 265 -7.48 -14.65 0.51
CA THR A 265 -8.50 -14.41 1.54
C THR A 265 -8.52 -15.55 2.53
N THR A 266 -8.56 -15.24 3.82
CA THR A 266 -8.74 -16.24 4.88
C THR A 266 -10.19 -16.24 5.34
N PRO A 267 -10.77 -17.39 5.74
CA PRO A 267 -12.10 -17.45 6.33
C PRO A 267 -12.14 -16.97 7.80
N TYR A 268 -11.05 -16.46 8.36
CA TYR A 268 -10.93 -16.21 9.80
C TYR A 268 -11.11 -14.73 10.17
N PRO A 269 -11.83 -14.41 11.27
CA PRO A 269 -11.89 -13.05 11.79
C PRO A 269 -10.51 -12.57 12.23
N LEU A 270 -10.22 -11.30 11.92
CA LEU A 270 -8.95 -10.59 12.02
C LEU A 270 -8.31 -10.49 13.42
N HIS A 271 -8.90 -11.13 14.41
CA HIS A 271 -8.43 -11.12 15.79
C HIS A 271 -7.08 -11.82 15.87
N ALA A 272 -6.03 -10.99 16.00
CA ALA A 272 -4.66 -11.45 16.19
C ALA A 272 -4.63 -12.49 17.33
N PRO A 273 -4.28 -13.74 17.05
CA PRO A 273 -4.01 -14.66 18.12
C PRO A 273 -2.75 -14.22 18.88
N SER A 274 -2.57 -14.75 20.09
CA SER A 274 -1.26 -14.75 20.75
C SER A 274 -0.17 -15.27 19.80
N ARG A 275 1.12 -15.03 20.11
CA ARG A 275 2.24 -15.64 19.36
C ARG A 275 2.02 -17.13 19.08
N GLU A 276 1.50 -17.86 20.06
CA GLU A 276 1.14 -19.29 19.94
C GLU A 276 0.03 -19.55 18.93
N GLY A 277 -1.01 -18.71 18.87
CA GLY A 277 -2.04 -18.89 17.85
C GLY A 277 -1.61 -18.37 16.47
N PHE A 278 -0.59 -17.50 16.35
CA PHE A 278 0.03 -17.19 15.05
C PHE A 278 0.83 -18.40 14.54
N GLU A 279 1.58 -19.06 15.43
CA GLU A 279 2.26 -20.33 15.14
C GLU A 279 1.25 -21.44 14.79
N ALA A 280 0.07 -21.48 15.44
CA ALA A 280 -1.01 -22.40 15.09
C ALA A 280 -1.69 -22.07 13.75
N LEU A 281 -1.87 -20.78 13.42
CA LEU A 281 -2.41 -20.32 12.12
C LEU A 281 -1.51 -20.76 10.97
N CYS A 282 -0.19 -20.68 11.15
CA CYS A 282 0.76 -21.19 10.16
C CYS A 282 0.47 -22.65 9.78
N ARG A 283 -0.18 -23.47 10.64
CA ARG A 283 -0.46 -24.90 10.40
C ARG A 283 -1.84 -25.21 9.79
N GLN A 284 -2.68 -24.21 9.50
CA GLN A 284 -4.05 -24.43 8.99
C GLN A 284 -4.14 -24.43 7.44
N SER A 285 -5.27 -24.90 6.88
CA SER A 285 -5.55 -24.87 5.44
C SER A 285 -6.03 -23.49 4.97
N TRP A 286 -5.50 -23.00 3.86
CA TRP A 286 -5.77 -21.65 3.32
C TRP A 286 -6.55 -21.75 1.99
N VAL A 287 -7.20 -20.67 1.56
CA VAL A 287 -7.80 -20.58 0.23
C VAL A 287 -7.21 -19.37 -0.49
N ILE A 288 -6.69 -19.57 -1.70
CA ILE A 288 -6.22 -18.48 -2.54
C ILE A 288 -7.21 -18.21 -3.65
N ARG A 289 -7.46 -16.91 -3.87
CA ARG A 289 -8.25 -16.40 -4.97
C ARG A 289 -7.31 -15.69 -5.93
N GLU A 290 -6.82 -16.42 -6.91
CA GLU A 290 -6.08 -15.79 -8.01
C GLU A 290 -7.09 -15.02 -8.86
N ARG A 291 -6.85 -13.72 -9.05
CA ARG A 291 -7.62 -12.92 -10.01
C ARG A 291 -6.67 -12.44 -11.09
N ASP A 292 -7.06 -12.65 -12.34
CA ASP A 292 -6.39 -12.06 -13.49
C ASP A 292 -7.40 -11.36 -14.40
N MET A 293 -6.93 -10.80 -15.52
CA MET A 293 -7.84 -10.12 -16.47
C MET A 293 -8.87 -11.06 -17.12
N THR A 294 -8.81 -12.37 -16.85
CA THR A 294 -9.70 -13.40 -17.42
C THR A 294 -10.74 -13.94 -16.43
N GLY A 295 -10.63 -13.63 -15.13
CA GLY A 295 -11.61 -13.99 -14.11
C GLY A 295 -11.01 -14.33 -12.74
N VAL A 296 -11.85 -14.87 -11.85
CA VAL A 296 -11.45 -15.36 -10.51
C VAL A 296 -11.29 -16.88 -10.56
N GLN A 297 -10.12 -17.39 -10.16
CA GLN A 297 -9.89 -18.81 -9.91
C GLN A 297 -9.66 -19.04 -8.41
N GLU A 298 -10.47 -19.90 -7.80
CA GLU A 298 -10.26 -20.33 -6.42
C GLU A 298 -9.42 -21.61 -6.39
N LYS A 299 -8.33 -21.62 -5.63
CA LYS A 299 -7.49 -22.80 -5.40
C LYS A 299 -7.36 -23.05 -3.90
N PRO A 300 -7.74 -24.23 -3.40
CA PRO A 300 -7.47 -24.59 -2.01
C PRO A 300 -5.97 -24.79 -1.81
N LEU A 301 -5.42 -24.15 -0.78
CA LEU A 301 -4.05 -24.35 -0.30
C LEU A 301 -4.08 -25.34 0.84
N ARG A 302 -3.50 -26.52 0.60
CA ARG A 302 -3.20 -27.47 1.66
C ARG A 302 -1.82 -27.14 2.22
N TYR A 303 -1.72 -27.10 3.55
CA TYR A 303 -0.44 -26.94 4.22
C TYR A 303 0.48 -28.14 3.93
N TRP A 304 1.78 -27.88 3.90
CA TRP A 304 2.84 -28.88 3.77
C TRP A 304 2.92 -29.68 5.07
N ASP A 305 2.58 -30.97 5.02
CA ASP A 305 2.78 -31.88 6.14
C ASP A 305 4.29 -32.06 6.34
N GLU A 306 4.80 -31.94 7.57
CA GLU A 306 6.21 -32.15 7.90
C GLU A 306 6.58 -33.63 7.65
N GLY A 307 6.82 -34.02 6.40
CA GLY A 307 7.08 -35.42 6.08
C GLY A 307 7.15 -35.86 4.61
N ARG A 308 7.19 -34.96 3.63
CA ARG A 308 7.54 -35.29 2.23
C ARG A 308 8.38 -34.21 1.59
#